data_AF-A0A1I5R935-F1
#
_entry.id   AF-A0A1I5R935-F1
#
_cell.length_a   1.000
_cell.length_b   1.000
_cell.length_c   1.000
_cell.angle_alpha   90.00
_cell.angle_beta   90.00
_cell.angle_gamma   90.00
#
_symmetry.space_group_name_H-M   'P 1'
#
loop_
_entity.id
_entity.type
_entity.pdbx_description
1 polymer ?
#
loop_
_entity_poly.entity_id
_entity_poly.type
_entity_poly.pdbx_seq_one_letter_code
_entity_poly.pdbx_strand_id
1 'polypeptide(L)'
;MPLHPAPRTASLPTLFIAALLSAGPALAAPVAATIENGTTPTACAEEDNVSMVLRGEGIRHMRIEALQPDYLQKIGNDVTAPDFSGCNFDGGAHPTDPAHRFRKRTVVLLDNAEWRIVGMTLPTFWRPQRVPVQVGARSDRGFHLLQVFKKENGKALEAIVLYPSDGYWRLKPLPEARFGDGVYGSSFLLGPVEQAGRPVVNIASIRVVPKPLAIHLRFTNGGSAVARVDEISRKRTALDVTLSRPTAGAQPFAVLRSMYVAPDNADMSEVRWQESPNAASQASTLPEVKTINATQVRFGRSLFSRHNTSAPDIEFSGFDDEAR
;
A
#
# COMPACT_ATOMS: atom_id res chain seq x y z
N MET A 1 16.04 -63.78 -77.55
CA MET A 1 14.78 -63.20 -77.01
C MET A 1 14.40 -64.00 -75.76
N PRO A 2 13.91 -63.38 -74.67
CA PRO A 2 14.25 -62.05 -74.15
C PRO A 2 14.37 -62.05 -72.60
N LEU A 3 14.56 -60.84 -72.03
CA LEU A 3 14.16 -60.39 -70.68
C LEU A 3 15.16 -60.48 -69.50
N HIS A 4 15.88 -59.35 -69.36
CA HIS A 4 16.04 -58.48 -68.19
C HIS A 4 16.59 -58.99 -66.84
N PRO A 5 17.57 -58.26 -66.27
CA PRO A 5 17.96 -58.32 -64.86
C PRO A 5 17.31 -57.19 -64.04
N ALA A 6 16.92 -57.45 -62.78
CA ALA A 6 16.68 -56.46 -61.72
C ALA A 6 16.50 -57.18 -60.35
N PRO A 7 16.58 -56.48 -59.19
CA PRO A 7 17.77 -55.85 -58.64
C PRO A 7 18.07 -56.30 -57.18
N ARG A 8 19.30 -56.06 -56.73
CA ARG A 8 19.73 -56.18 -55.32
C ARG A 8 19.10 -55.06 -54.50
N THR A 9 18.26 -55.41 -53.51
CA THR A 9 17.84 -54.49 -52.45
C THR A 9 18.84 -54.52 -51.31
N ALA A 10 19.63 -53.46 -51.20
CA ALA A 10 20.44 -53.16 -50.03
C ALA A 10 19.56 -52.51 -48.95
N SER A 11 19.40 -53.19 -47.82
CA SER A 11 18.71 -52.65 -46.65
C SER A 11 19.66 -51.71 -45.88
N LEU A 12 19.44 -50.40 -45.98
CA LEU A 12 20.00 -49.43 -45.03
C LEU A 12 19.17 -49.46 -43.74
N PRO A 13 19.78 -49.52 -42.55
CA PRO A 13 19.05 -49.29 -41.31
C PRO A 13 18.83 -47.78 -41.13
N THR A 14 17.57 -47.38 -41.07
CA THR A 14 17.16 -46.01 -40.75
C THR A 14 17.43 -45.77 -39.26
N LEU A 15 18.48 -45.02 -38.95
CA LEU A 15 18.76 -44.56 -37.58
C LEU A 15 17.72 -43.49 -37.21
N PHE A 16 16.64 -43.88 -36.51
CA PHE A 16 15.74 -42.95 -35.86
C PHE A 16 16.46 -42.35 -34.63
N ILE A 17 17.10 -41.20 -34.79
CA ILE A 17 17.58 -40.38 -33.68
C ILE A 17 16.35 -39.68 -33.10
N ALA A 18 15.81 -40.23 -32.01
CA ALA A 18 14.80 -39.56 -31.20
C ALA A 18 15.46 -38.37 -30.48
N ALA A 19 15.24 -37.16 -31.01
CA ALA A 19 15.58 -35.92 -30.31
C ALA A 19 14.62 -35.75 -29.13
N LEU A 20 15.02 -36.25 -27.97
CA LEU A 20 14.44 -35.89 -26.67
C LEU A 20 14.76 -34.41 -26.42
N LEU A 21 13.85 -33.53 -26.85
CA LEU A 21 13.78 -32.15 -26.39
C LEU A 21 13.52 -32.18 -24.88
N SER A 22 14.58 -32.00 -24.11
CA SER A 22 14.52 -31.67 -22.69
C SER A 22 13.89 -30.29 -22.53
N ALA A 23 12.55 -30.26 -22.53
CA ALA A 23 11.80 -29.13 -22.00
C ALA A 23 12.05 -29.10 -20.49
N GLY A 24 13.06 -28.35 -20.06
CA GLY A 24 13.24 -28.02 -18.65
C GLY A 24 11.96 -27.35 -18.13
N PRO A 25 11.60 -27.52 -16.85
CA PRO A 25 10.43 -26.87 -16.29
C PRO A 25 10.60 -25.35 -16.43
N ALA A 26 9.75 -24.72 -17.24
CA ALA A 26 9.64 -23.28 -17.26
C ALA A 26 9.07 -22.86 -15.91
N LEU A 27 9.94 -22.43 -15.00
CA LEU A 27 9.50 -21.77 -13.77
C LEU A 27 8.73 -20.51 -14.17
N ALA A 28 7.50 -20.38 -13.68
CA ALA A 28 6.70 -19.18 -13.91
C ALA A 28 7.49 -17.95 -13.42
N ALA A 29 7.44 -16.86 -14.19
CA ALA A 29 8.05 -15.61 -13.76
C ALA A 29 7.42 -15.17 -12.42
N PRO A 30 8.20 -14.63 -11.47
CA PRO A 30 7.65 -14.18 -10.21
C PRO A 30 6.63 -13.06 -10.44
N VAL A 31 5.53 -13.10 -9.70
CA VAL A 31 4.52 -12.05 -9.73
C VAL A 31 5.13 -10.77 -9.16
N ALA A 32 5.12 -9.69 -9.95
CA ALA A 32 5.78 -8.44 -9.63
C ALA A 32 4.86 -7.25 -9.94
N ALA A 33 5.16 -6.11 -9.31
CA ALA A 33 4.52 -4.84 -9.58
C ALA A 33 5.49 -3.90 -10.31
N THR A 34 4.96 -3.20 -11.31
CA THR A 34 5.59 -2.00 -11.86
C THR A 34 5.22 -0.82 -10.98
N ILE A 35 6.23 -0.06 -10.55
CA ILE A 35 6.08 1.14 -9.74
C ILE A 35 6.54 2.34 -10.56
N GLU A 36 5.65 3.30 -10.78
CA GLU A 36 5.92 4.53 -11.53
C GLU A 36 5.98 5.72 -10.57
N ASN A 37 7.02 6.54 -10.70
CA ASN A 37 7.18 7.76 -9.91
C ASN A 37 6.47 8.93 -10.58
N GLY A 38 5.36 9.38 -9.99
CA GLY A 38 4.60 10.56 -10.37
C GLY A 38 4.84 11.76 -9.45
N THR A 39 5.97 11.81 -8.76
CA THR A 39 6.31 12.92 -7.84
C THR A 39 6.49 14.23 -8.60
N THR A 40 5.91 15.31 -8.08
CA THR A 40 6.07 16.67 -8.61
C THR A 40 6.87 17.54 -7.64
N PRO A 41 7.77 18.43 -8.08
CA PRO A 41 8.47 19.34 -7.16
C PRO A 41 7.51 20.24 -6.38
N THR A 42 7.82 20.51 -5.11
CA THR A 42 7.10 21.47 -4.27
C THR A 42 8.04 22.12 -3.26
N ALA A 43 7.65 23.29 -2.74
CA ALA A 43 8.29 23.92 -1.57
C ALA A 43 7.48 23.72 -0.29
N CYS A 44 6.24 23.23 -0.39
CA CYS A 44 5.32 23.04 0.72
C CYS A 44 5.48 21.64 1.31
N ALA A 45 5.81 21.56 2.60
CA ALA A 45 5.98 20.28 3.28
C ALA A 45 4.65 19.54 3.50
N GLU A 46 3.55 20.28 3.61
CA GLU A 46 2.20 19.74 3.84
C GLU A 46 1.47 19.36 2.53
N GLU A 47 2.13 19.52 1.38
CA GLU A 47 1.62 19.06 0.10
C GLU A 47 2.04 17.61 -0.13
N ASP A 48 1.07 16.72 -0.30
CA ASP A 48 1.34 15.35 -0.75
C ASP A 48 1.74 15.37 -2.24
N ASN A 49 2.98 15.75 -2.53
CA ASN A 49 3.50 15.87 -3.90
C ASN A 49 4.11 14.57 -4.44
N VAL A 50 4.33 13.57 -3.59
CA VAL A 50 4.84 12.25 -3.97
C VAL A 50 3.69 11.34 -4.35
N SER A 51 3.82 10.65 -5.49
CA SER A 51 2.90 9.60 -5.93
C SER A 51 3.66 8.43 -6.52
N MET A 52 3.72 7.30 -5.82
CA MET A 52 4.28 6.05 -6.36
C MET A 52 3.14 5.14 -6.78
N VAL A 53 2.95 4.98 -8.08
CA VAL A 53 1.80 4.27 -8.66
C VAL A 53 2.16 2.81 -8.89
N LEU A 54 1.45 1.88 -8.27
CA LEU A 54 1.70 0.45 -8.38
C LEU A 54 0.70 -0.20 -9.34
N ARG A 55 1.24 -0.92 -10.33
CA ARG A 55 0.51 -1.64 -11.38
C ARG A 55 1.04 -3.05 -11.49
N GLY A 56 0.19 -3.98 -11.90
CA GLY A 56 0.58 -5.37 -12.10
C GLY A 56 -0.58 -6.17 -12.65
N GLU A 57 -0.27 -7.22 -13.39
CA GLU A 57 -1.28 -8.14 -13.92
C GLU A 57 -1.36 -9.38 -13.03
N GLY A 58 -2.57 -9.84 -12.75
CA GLY A 58 -2.77 -11.13 -12.08
C GLY A 58 -2.64 -11.11 -10.55
N ILE A 59 -2.11 -10.03 -9.95
CA ILE A 59 -1.92 -9.94 -8.50
C ILE A 59 -3.27 -10.10 -7.78
N ARG A 60 -3.32 -11.00 -6.81
CA ARG A 60 -4.47 -11.20 -5.91
C ARG A 60 -4.10 -11.02 -4.46
N HIS A 61 -2.87 -11.33 -4.11
CA HIS A 61 -2.39 -11.24 -2.74
C HIS A 61 -1.17 -10.32 -2.65
N MET A 62 -1.05 -9.63 -1.52
CA MET A 62 0.13 -8.85 -1.18
C MET A 62 0.19 -8.61 0.33
N ARG A 63 1.39 -8.29 0.81
CA ARG A 63 1.63 -7.79 2.15
C ARG A 63 1.92 -6.29 2.08
N ILE A 64 1.35 -5.53 3.03
CA ILE A 64 1.64 -4.11 3.19
C ILE A 64 2.08 -3.88 4.64
N GLU A 65 3.27 -3.32 4.84
CA GLU A 65 3.83 -3.08 6.18
C GLU A 65 4.19 -1.61 6.38
N ALA A 66 3.86 -1.08 7.54
CA ALA A 66 4.49 0.11 8.08
C ALA A 66 5.60 -0.32 9.04
N LEU A 67 6.82 0.09 8.76
CA LEU A 67 8.05 -0.26 9.47
C LEU A 67 8.60 0.97 10.19
N GLN A 68 9.26 0.79 11.32
CA GLN A 68 10.04 1.86 11.92
C GLN A 68 11.16 2.31 10.95
N PRO A 69 11.47 3.62 10.83
CA PRO A 69 12.59 4.07 10.03
C PRO A 69 13.91 3.54 10.63
N ASP A 70 14.87 3.19 9.77
CA ASP A 70 16.12 2.51 10.21
C ASP A 70 16.96 3.37 11.19
N TYR A 71 16.74 4.69 11.17
CA TYR A 71 17.43 5.64 12.02
C TYR A 71 16.69 5.97 13.34
N LEU A 72 15.55 5.33 13.64
CA LEU A 72 14.70 5.66 14.80
C LEU A 72 15.47 5.72 16.13
N GLN A 73 16.43 4.82 16.33
CA GLN A 73 17.24 4.77 17.56
C GLN A 73 18.13 5.99 17.78
N LYS A 74 18.42 6.75 16.73
CA LYS A 74 19.23 7.95 16.79
C LYS A 74 18.39 9.22 17.02
N ILE A 75 17.06 9.09 17.04
CA ILE A 75 16.14 10.20 17.31
C ILE A 75 15.93 10.32 18.82
N GLY A 76 16.30 11.47 19.37
CA GLY A 76 16.02 11.81 20.77
C GLY A 76 14.55 12.19 20.99
N ASN A 77 14.07 13.18 20.23
CA ASN A 77 12.69 13.69 20.30
C ASN A 77 12.06 13.67 18.91
N ASP A 78 10.76 13.39 18.87
CA ASP A 78 9.99 13.39 17.62
C ASP A 78 9.57 14.83 17.27
N VAL A 79 9.65 15.19 15.99
CA VAL A 79 9.07 16.42 15.46
C VAL A 79 7.77 16.06 14.77
N THR A 80 6.66 16.56 15.31
CA THR A 80 5.29 16.18 14.89
C THR A 80 4.42 17.38 14.55
N ALA A 81 4.94 18.60 14.69
CA ALA A 81 4.21 19.81 14.36
C ALA A 81 4.18 19.96 12.83
N PRO A 82 3.03 20.36 12.25
CA PRO A 82 2.96 20.59 10.82
C PRO A 82 3.87 21.75 10.39
N ASP A 83 4.43 21.65 9.18
CA ASP A 83 5.34 22.63 8.57
C ASP A 83 4.69 23.27 7.35
N PHE A 84 3.93 24.35 7.57
CA PHE A 84 3.31 25.12 6.49
C PHE A 84 4.29 26.07 5.76
N SER A 85 5.60 25.98 6.01
CA SER A 85 6.56 26.79 5.26
C SER A 85 6.50 26.44 3.76
N GLY A 86 6.42 27.48 2.92
CA GLY A 86 6.27 27.30 1.47
C GLY A 86 4.86 26.86 1.01
N CYS A 87 3.90 26.69 1.92
CA CYS A 87 2.51 26.37 1.60
C CYS A 87 1.67 27.62 1.34
N ASN A 88 0.63 27.49 0.52
CA ASN A 88 -0.40 28.52 0.31
C ASN A 88 -1.64 28.30 1.20
N PHE A 89 -1.51 27.46 2.23
CA PHE A 89 -2.53 27.13 3.23
C PHE A 89 -1.89 26.90 4.61
N ASP A 90 -2.70 26.92 5.66
CA ASP A 90 -2.29 26.99 7.07
C ASP A 90 -2.90 25.88 7.94
N GLY A 91 -3.13 24.71 7.35
CA GLY A 91 -3.74 23.56 8.02
C GLY A 91 -5.27 23.53 7.97
N GLY A 92 -5.87 24.53 7.30
CA GLY A 92 -7.26 24.50 6.88
C GLY A 92 -7.52 23.54 5.72
N ALA A 93 -8.65 23.73 5.03
CA ALA A 93 -8.92 23.03 3.78
C ALA A 93 -7.90 23.46 2.73
N HIS A 94 -7.37 22.50 1.97
CA HIS A 94 -6.51 22.82 0.84
C HIS A 94 -7.28 23.72 -0.15
N PRO A 95 -6.70 24.83 -0.64
CA PRO A 95 -7.44 25.87 -1.37
C PRO A 95 -8.05 25.40 -2.69
N THR A 96 -7.52 24.31 -3.26
CA THR A 96 -8.05 23.71 -4.50
C THR A 96 -9.07 22.61 -4.26
N ASP A 97 -9.23 22.15 -3.01
CA ASP A 97 -10.17 21.07 -2.70
C ASP A 97 -11.59 21.63 -2.53
N PRO A 98 -12.61 20.92 -3.04
CA PRO A 98 -13.99 21.21 -2.66
C PRO A 98 -14.13 21.16 -1.13
N ALA A 99 -15.01 21.98 -0.56
CA ALA A 99 -15.22 22.01 0.89
C ALA A 99 -16.68 21.63 1.23
N HIS A 100 -16.95 20.33 1.37
CA HIS A 100 -18.28 19.85 1.77
C HIS A 100 -18.43 19.91 3.30
N ARG A 101 -19.56 20.43 3.79
CA ARG A 101 -19.83 20.62 5.22
C ARG A 101 -20.57 19.43 5.83
N PHE A 102 -20.19 19.07 7.05
CA PHE A 102 -20.77 17.97 7.80
C PHE A 102 -20.93 18.33 9.28
N ARG A 103 -21.81 17.60 9.97
CA ARG A 103 -21.91 17.67 11.42
C ARG A 103 -20.74 16.88 12.02
N LYS A 104 -19.83 17.57 12.71
CA LYS A 104 -18.72 16.94 13.44
C LYS A 104 -19.26 15.86 14.38
N ARG A 105 -18.65 14.68 14.34
CA ARG A 105 -19.07 13.54 15.17
C ARG A 105 -17.89 12.60 15.42
N THR A 106 -17.80 12.07 16.63
CA THR A 106 -16.88 10.99 16.99
C THR A 106 -17.67 9.88 17.65
N VAL A 107 -17.47 8.63 17.22
CA VAL A 107 -18.21 7.47 17.70
C VAL A 107 -17.26 6.33 17.97
N VAL A 108 -17.27 5.81 19.21
CA VAL A 108 -16.63 4.53 19.54
C VAL A 108 -17.52 3.42 18.99
N LEU A 109 -17.04 2.72 17.96
CA LEU A 109 -17.77 1.65 17.27
C LEU A 109 -17.56 0.30 17.93
N LEU A 110 -16.37 0.09 18.50
CA LEU A 110 -15.98 -1.09 19.26
C LEU A 110 -14.98 -0.67 20.34
N ASP A 111 -15.10 -1.28 21.51
CA ASP A 111 -14.14 -1.13 22.59
C ASP A 111 -14.09 -2.44 23.40
N ASN A 112 -13.10 -3.29 23.12
CA ASN A 112 -12.94 -4.59 23.79
C ASN A 112 -11.56 -4.68 24.47
N ALA A 113 -11.12 -5.88 24.88
CA ALA A 113 -9.85 -6.04 25.57
C ALA A 113 -8.62 -5.73 24.69
N GLU A 114 -8.69 -6.01 23.39
CA GLU A 114 -7.57 -5.91 22.45
C GLU A 114 -7.62 -4.64 21.59
N TRP A 115 -8.83 -4.21 21.21
CA TRP A 115 -9.06 -3.21 20.17
C TRP A 115 -10.01 -2.13 20.63
N ARG A 116 -9.73 -0.90 20.20
CA ARG A 116 -10.71 0.18 20.13
C ARG A 116 -10.82 0.66 18.69
N ILE A 117 -12.04 0.80 18.18
CA ILE A 117 -12.31 1.29 16.82
C ILE A 117 -13.20 2.51 16.91
N VAL A 118 -12.77 3.60 16.28
CA VAL A 118 -13.43 4.91 16.34
C VAL A 118 -13.74 5.40 14.93
N GLY A 119 -14.97 5.83 14.70
CA GLY A 119 -15.36 6.56 13.50
C GLY A 119 -15.44 8.06 13.77
N MET A 120 -14.82 8.88 12.93
CA MET A 120 -14.87 10.34 13.02
C MET A 120 -15.42 10.96 11.73
N THR A 121 -16.29 11.94 11.89
CA THR A 121 -16.76 12.86 10.86
C THR A 121 -16.19 14.24 11.17
N LEU A 122 -15.33 14.75 10.30
CA LEU A 122 -14.79 16.12 10.36
C LEU A 122 -15.86 17.15 9.95
N PRO A 123 -15.77 18.42 10.41
CA PRO A 123 -16.73 19.46 10.03
C PRO A 123 -16.71 19.79 8.52
N THR A 124 -15.56 19.60 7.87
CA THR A 124 -15.39 19.76 6.43
C THR A 124 -14.62 18.57 5.88
N PHE A 125 -14.94 18.14 4.67
CA PHE A 125 -14.18 17.15 3.91
C PHE A 125 -14.30 17.39 2.41
N TRP A 126 -13.31 16.95 1.65
CA TRP A 126 -13.24 17.24 0.22
C TRP A 126 -14.18 16.39 -0.65
N ARG A 127 -14.70 15.31 -0.07
CA ARG A 127 -15.63 14.39 -0.71
C ARG A 127 -16.97 14.34 0.01
N PRO A 128 -18.12 14.35 -0.70
CA PRO A 128 -19.45 14.28 -0.09
C PRO A 128 -19.88 12.86 0.34
N GLN A 129 -19.15 11.82 -0.08
CA GLN A 129 -19.52 10.42 0.08
C GLN A 129 -19.71 10.05 1.56
N ARG A 130 -20.74 9.24 1.83
CA ARG A 130 -21.06 8.72 3.17
C ARG A 130 -21.06 7.20 3.15
N VAL A 131 -19.85 6.63 3.16
CA VAL A 131 -19.67 5.18 3.06
C VAL A 131 -20.28 4.46 4.27
N PRO A 132 -21.11 3.42 4.06
CA PRO A 132 -21.58 2.53 5.12
C PRO A 132 -20.42 1.77 5.77
N VAL A 133 -20.42 1.74 7.10
CA VAL A 133 -19.42 1.04 7.92
C VAL A 133 -20.13 0.12 8.91
N GLN A 134 -19.74 -1.15 8.92
CA GLN A 134 -20.16 -2.11 9.94
C GLN A 134 -18.94 -2.56 10.75
N VAL A 135 -19.04 -2.53 12.07
CA VAL A 135 -18.01 -3.03 13.00
C VAL A 135 -18.68 -4.03 13.94
N GLY A 136 -18.37 -5.33 13.77
CA GLY A 136 -19.12 -6.40 14.44
C GLY A 136 -20.63 -6.29 14.17
N ALA A 137 -21.44 -6.13 15.21
CA ALA A 137 -22.90 -5.97 15.10
C ALA A 137 -23.34 -4.52 14.84
N ARG A 138 -22.47 -3.53 15.00
CA ARG A 138 -22.83 -2.10 14.89
C ARG A 138 -22.69 -1.63 13.45
N SER A 139 -23.73 -1.00 12.91
CA SER A 139 -23.71 -0.34 11.60
C SER A 139 -23.89 1.17 11.75
N ASP A 140 -23.13 1.92 10.96
CA ASP A 140 -23.17 3.39 10.91
C ASP A 140 -22.63 3.86 9.54
N ARG A 141 -22.50 5.16 9.28
CA ARG A 141 -22.00 5.70 8.00
C ARG A 141 -21.48 7.12 8.11
N GLY A 142 -20.79 7.56 7.05
CA GLY A 142 -20.37 8.95 6.90
C GLY A 142 -19.21 9.36 7.79
N PHE A 143 -18.31 8.42 8.07
CA PHE A 143 -17.03 8.71 8.69
C PHE A 143 -16.03 9.14 7.62
N HIS A 144 -15.24 10.16 7.93
CA HIS A 144 -14.07 10.57 7.15
C HIS A 144 -12.82 9.84 7.62
N LEU A 145 -12.76 9.45 8.91
CA LEU A 145 -11.70 8.61 9.46
C LEU A 145 -12.32 7.41 10.18
N LEU A 146 -11.76 6.24 9.95
CA LEU A 146 -12.00 5.02 10.70
C LEU A 146 -10.67 4.58 11.31
N GLN A 147 -10.52 4.78 12.61
CA GLN A 147 -9.28 4.60 13.35
C GLN A 147 -9.32 3.28 14.12
N VAL A 148 -8.23 2.53 14.08
CA VAL A 148 -8.03 1.31 14.86
C VAL A 148 -6.88 1.52 15.83
N PHE A 149 -7.16 1.22 17.10
CA PHE A 149 -6.24 1.31 18.20
C PHE A 149 -6.01 -0.08 18.79
N LYS A 150 -4.74 -0.43 19.01
CA LYS A 150 -4.35 -1.58 19.84
C LYS A 150 -4.32 -1.18 21.30
N LYS A 151 -4.83 -2.02 22.18
CA LYS A 151 -4.71 -1.83 23.63
C LYS A 151 -3.49 -2.55 24.18
N GLU A 152 -2.63 -1.80 24.86
CA GLU A 152 -1.51 -2.33 25.64
C GLU A 152 -1.53 -1.68 27.02
N ASN A 153 -1.50 -2.49 28.08
CA ASN A 153 -1.47 -2.02 29.47
C ASN A 153 -2.55 -0.96 29.79
N GLY A 154 -3.75 -1.14 29.23
CA GLY A 154 -4.88 -0.22 29.41
C GLY A 154 -4.84 1.06 28.55
N LYS A 155 -3.76 1.33 27.81
CA LYS A 155 -3.68 2.45 26.85
C LYS A 155 -4.09 2.01 25.46
N ALA A 156 -4.96 2.77 24.80
CA ALA A 156 -5.27 2.60 23.39
C ALA A 156 -4.25 3.37 22.55
N LEU A 157 -3.51 2.67 21.69
CA LEU A 157 -2.47 3.21 20.81
C LEU A 157 -2.92 3.07 19.37
N GLU A 158 -3.00 4.19 18.66
CA GLU A 158 -3.45 4.22 17.26
C GLU A 158 -2.42 3.56 16.33
N ALA A 159 -2.88 2.75 15.38
CA ALA A 159 -1.99 2.08 14.43
C ALA A 159 -2.48 2.16 12.98
N ILE A 160 -3.79 2.25 12.76
CA ILE A 160 -4.40 2.23 11.42
C ILE A 160 -5.45 3.33 11.33
N VAL A 161 -5.42 4.10 10.26
CA VAL A 161 -6.52 4.98 9.85
C VAL A 161 -6.90 4.67 8.42
N LEU A 162 -8.17 4.36 8.18
CA LEU A 162 -8.76 4.30 6.85
C LEU A 162 -9.65 5.54 6.67
N TYR A 163 -9.58 6.16 5.50
CA TYR A 163 -10.44 7.26 5.09
C TYR A 163 -11.53 6.72 4.17
N PRO A 164 -12.74 6.42 4.67
CA PRO A 164 -13.75 5.70 3.88
C PRO A 164 -14.14 6.41 2.59
N SER A 165 -14.18 7.74 2.62
CA SER A 165 -14.72 8.54 1.52
C SER A 165 -13.75 8.67 0.33
N ASP A 166 -12.44 8.53 0.50
CA ASP A 166 -11.45 8.65 -0.58
C ASP A 166 -10.49 7.45 -0.70
N GLY A 167 -10.46 6.56 0.29
CA GLY A 167 -9.73 5.29 0.25
C GLY A 167 -8.27 5.38 0.69
N TYR A 168 -7.85 6.47 1.31
CA TYR A 168 -6.53 6.57 1.92
C TYR A 168 -6.41 5.70 3.15
N TRP A 169 -5.22 5.13 3.32
CA TRP A 169 -4.79 4.38 4.49
C TRP A 169 -3.55 5.04 5.06
N ARG A 170 -3.51 5.16 6.38
CA ARG A 170 -2.32 5.51 7.15
C ARG A 170 -2.04 4.41 8.15
N LEU A 171 -0.83 3.87 8.10
CA LEU A 171 -0.36 2.84 9.02
C LEU A 171 0.84 3.39 9.78
N LYS A 172 0.98 3.01 11.04
CA LYS A 172 2.20 3.21 11.82
C LYS A 172 2.43 2.03 12.77
N PRO A 173 3.68 1.64 13.04
CA PRO A 173 3.99 0.80 14.20
C PRO A 173 3.55 1.48 15.50
N LEU A 174 3.46 0.71 16.57
CA LEU A 174 3.29 1.31 17.90
C LEU A 174 4.53 2.16 18.25
N PRO A 175 4.36 3.40 18.71
CA PRO A 175 5.46 4.30 19.00
C PRO A 175 6.29 3.79 20.17
N GLU A 176 7.60 4.03 20.14
CA GLU A 176 8.42 3.91 21.35
C GLU A 176 7.91 4.85 22.45
N ALA A 177 8.04 4.46 23.72
CA ALA A 177 7.47 5.23 24.84
C ALA A 177 7.93 6.71 24.87
N ARG A 178 9.14 7.00 24.34
CA ARG A 178 9.69 8.36 24.23
C ARG A 178 9.01 9.24 23.18
N PHE A 179 8.20 8.69 22.27
CA PHE A 179 7.58 9.42 21.16
C PHE A 179 6.07 9.65 21.32
N GLY A 180 5.53 9.45 22.53
CA GLY A 180 4.10 9.66 22.79
C GLY A 180 3.22 8.73 21.96
N ASP A 181 2.44 9.29 21.03
CA ASP A 181 1.59 8.54 20.11
C ASP A 181 2.24 8.30 18.73
N GLY A 182 3.44 8.85 18.49
CA GLY A 182 4.16 8.79 17.22
C GLY A 182 3.43 9.46 16.06
N VAL A 183 4.11 9.61 14.93
CA VAL A 183 3.55 10.26 13.74
C VAL A 183 3.19 9.26 12.65
N TYR A 184 2.26 9.68 11.81
CA TYR A 184 2.16 9.14 10.46
C TYR A 184 3.12 9.91 9.55
N GLY A 185 3.42 9.36 8.39
CA GLY A 185 3.99 10.13 7.28
C GLY A 185 3.21 9.79 6.03
N SER A 186 3.77 8.88 5.23
CA SER A 186 3.12 8.41 4.01
C SER A 186 1.78 7.73 4.25
N SER A 187 0.96 7.79 3.22
CA SER A 187 -0.31 7.09 3.10
C SER A 187 -0.30 6.22 1.85
N PHE A 188 -1.26 5.31 1.73
CA PHE A 188 -1.48 4.60 0.48
C PHE A 188 -2.97 4.41 0.20
N LEU A 189 -3.28 4.13 -1.06
CA LEU A 189 -4.57 3.66 -1.50
C LEU A 189 -4.44 2.20 -1.91
N LEU A 190 -5.49 1.42 -1.69
CA LEU A 190 -5.57 0.01 -2.03
C LEU A 190 -6.91 -0.32 -2.68
N GLY A 191 -6.86 -0.89 -3.88
CA GLY A 191 -8.02 -1.21 -4.70
C GLY A 191 -7.91 -0.58 -6.09
N PRO A 192 -8.99 -0.52 -6.86
CA PRO A 192 -8.98 0.14 -8.16
C PRO A 192 -8.81 1.66 -7.96
N VAL A 193 -7.60 2.17 -8.16
CA VAL A 193 -7.29 3.59 -7.93
C VAL A 193 -7.63 4.42 -9.16
N GLU A 194 -8.43 5.46 -8.98
CA GLU A 194 -8.83 6.41 -10.01
C GLU A 194 -8.16 7.76 -9.78
N GLN A 195 -7.85 8.49 -10.85
CA GLN A 195 -7.37 9.88 -10.75
C GLN A 195 -8.55 10.85 -10.83
N ALA A 196 -8.80 11.57 -9.73
CA ALA A 196 -9.88 12.55 -9.60
C ALA A 196 -9.35 13.87 -9.04
N GLY A 197 -8.29 14.41 -9.65
CA GLY A 197 -7.47 15.51 -9.12
C GLY A 197 -6.41 15.00 -8.14
N ARG A 198 -6.82 14.21 -7.15
CA ARG A 198 -5.97 13.35 -6.31
C ARG A 198 -6.36 11.88 -6.56
N PRO A 199 -5.48 10.90 -6.29
CA PRO A 199 -5.86 9.50 -6.42
C PRO A 199 -6.92 9.15 -5.37
N VAL A 200 -7.90 8.34 -5.77
CA VAL A 200 -8.99 7.86 -4.91
C VAL A 200 -9.27 6.38 -5.13
N VAL A 201 -9.79 5.72 -4.10
CA VAL A 201 -10.48 4.43 -4.23
C VAL A 201 -11.93 4.63 -3.80
N ASN A 202 -12.85 4.35 -4.70
CA ASN A 202 -14.27 4.51 -4.45
C ASN A 202 -14.83 3.28 -3.70
N ILE A 203 -14.95 3.39 -2.38
CA ILE A 203 -15.44 2.33 -1.50
C ILE A 203 -16.97 2.39 -1.37
N ALA A 204 -17.63 1.28 -1.68
CA ALA A 204 -19.08 1.11 -1.57
C ALA A 204 -19.54 0.78 -0.14
N SER A 205 -18.75 -0.03 0.59
CA SER A 205 -19.03 -0.37 1.98
C SER A 205 -17.80 -0.93 2.68
N ILE A 206 -17.72 -0.75 3.99
CA ILE A 206 -16.68 -1.31 4.85
C ILE A 206 -17.31 -2.22 5.89
N ARG A 207 -16.73 -3.39 6.10
CA ARG A 207 -17.03 -4.27 7.23
C ARG A 207 -15.74 -4.59 7.99
N VAL A 208 -15.72 -4.30 9.28
CA VAL A 208 -14.62 -4.67 10.18
C VAL A 208 -15.04 -5.85 11.03
N VAL A 209 -14.34 -6.96 10.86
CA VAL A 209 -14.42 -8.15 11.72
C VAL A 209 -13.35 -8.00 12.79
N PRO A 210 -13.68 -8.03 14.09
CA PRO A 210 -12.69 -7.75 15.14
C PRO A 210 -11.90 -8.97 15.60
N LYS A 211 -12.28 -10.20 15.20
CA LYS A 211 -11.61 -11.43 15.60
C LYS A 211 -11.74 -12.53 14.52
N PRO A 212 -10.65 -12.87 13.80
CA PRO A 212 -9.41 -12.08 13.69
C PRO A 212 -9.71 -10.69 13.15
N LEU A 213 -8.85 -9.70 13.44
CA LEU A 213 -9.05 -8.34 12.97
C LEU A 213 -8.86 -8.28 11.44
N ALA A 214 -9.94 -8.00 10.71
CA ALA A 214 -9.92 -7.89 9.26
C ALA A 214 -10.86 -6.78 8.78
N ILE A 215 -10.41 -6.01 7.80
CA ILE A 215 -11.16 -4.91 7.18
C ILE A 215 -11.52 -5.32 5.76
N HIS A 216 -12.80 -5.57 5.55
CA HIS A 216 -13.36 -5.92 4.25
C HIS A 216 -13.84 -4.64 3.55
N LEU A 217 -13.35 -4.42 2.34
CA LEU A 217 -13.76 -3.33 1.46
C LEU A 217 -14.56 -3.91 0.30
N ARG A 218 -15.71 -3.31 -0.03
CA ARG A 218 -16.36 -3.51 -1.34
C ARG A 218 -16.16 -2.24 -2.16
N PHE A 219 -15.77 -2.36 -3.41
CA PHE A 219 -15.55 -1.22 -4.30
C PHE A 219 -16.80 -0.92 -5.12
N THR A 220 -16.99 0.34 -5.50
CA THR A 220 -18.17 0.80 -6.25
C THR A 220 -18.21 0.27 -7.68
N ASN A 221 -17.06 0.05 -8.32
CA ASN A 221 -16.93 -0.58 -9.63
C ASN A 221 -16.97 -2.12 -9.58
N GLY A 222 -17.29 -2.69 -8.41
CA GLY A 222 -17.33 -4.12 -8.16
C GLY A 222 -16.00 -4.69 -7.66
N GLY A 223 -16.04 -5.96 -7.25
CA GLY A 223 -14.94 -6.56 -6.50
C GLY A 223 -14.86 -6.05 -5.05
N SER A 224 -13.85 -6.57 -4.36
CA SER A 224 -13.60 -6.36 -2.94
C SER A 224 -12.15 -6.69 -2.61
N ALA A 225 -11.69 -6.12 -1.50
CA ALA A 225 -10.43 -6.46 -0.84
C ALA A 225 -10.71 -6.88 0.61
N VAL A 226 -9.89 -7.77 1.15
CA VAL A 226 -9.84 -8.09 2.57
C VAL A 226 -8.43 -7.77 3.05
N ALA A 227 -8.30 -6.81 3.96
CA ALA A 227 -7.05 -6.51 4.65
C ALA A 227 -7.11 -7.12 6.05
N ARG A 228 -6.49 -8.28 6.23
CA ARG A 228 -6.30 -8.90 7.55
C ARG A 228 -5.15 -8.20 8.26
N VAL A 229 -5.37 -7.82 9.51
CA VAL A 229 -4.32 -7.25 10.36
C VAL A 229 -3.54 -8.41 10.97
N ASP A 230 -2.38 -8.70 10.39
CA ASP A 230 -1.49 -9.76 10.85
C ASP A 230 -0.74 -9.37 12.11
N GLU A 231 -0.30 -8.11 12.18
CA GLU A 231 0.51 -7.61 13.29
C GLU A 231 0.25 -6.12 13.53
N ILE A 232 0.15 -5.74 14.81
CA ILE A 232 0.39 -4.37 15.28
C ILE A 232 1.35 -4.50 16.46
N SER A 233 2.57 -4.03 16.29
CA SER A 233 3.63 -4.09 17.29
C SER A 233 4.50 -2.83 17.23
N ARG A 234 5.47 -2.73 18.13
CA ARG A 234 6.48 -1.67 18.10
C ARG A 234 7.42 -1.76 16.90
N LYS A 235 7.57 -2.96 16.32
CA LYS A 235 8.40 -3.19 15.14
C LYS A 235 7.69 -2.76 13.87
N ARG A 236 6.40 -3.08 13.75
CA ARG A 236 5.62 -2.86 12.53
C ARG A 236 4.12 -2.94 12.75
N THR A 237 3.39 -2.40 11.79
CA THR A 237 1.98 -2.73 11.53
C THR A 237 1.88 -3.38 10.16
N ALA A 238 1.29 -4.56 10.07
CA ALA A 238 1.28 -5.36 8.86
C ALA A 238 -0.12 -5.82 8.47
N LEU A 239 -0.42 -5.66 7.18
CA LEU A 239 -1.63 -6.12 6.53
C LEU A 239 -1.29 -7.26 5.56
N ASP A 240 -2.05 -8.35 5.65
CA ASP A 240 -2.16 -9.37 4.60
C ASP A 240 -3.42 -9.06 3.81
N VAL A 241 -3.26 -8.79 2.51
CA VAL A 241 -4.30 -8.28 1.64
C VAL A 241 -4.64 -9.30 0.58
N THR A 242 -5.93 -9.62 0.45
CA THR A 242 -6.46 -10.44 -0.65
C THR A 242 -7.50 -9.66 -1.45
N LEU A 243 -7.35 -9.67 -2.78
CA LEU A 243 -8.28 -9.11 -3.75
C LEU A 243 -9.18 -10.22 -4.34
N SER A 244 -10.48 -9.99 -4.32
CA SER A 244 -11.46 -10.93 -4.92
C SER A 244 -11.30 -11.10 -6.44
N ARG A 245 -10.72 -10.10 -7.11
CA ARG A 245 -10.44 -10.09 -8.54
C ARG A 245 -8.95 -9.86 -8.73
N PRO A 246 -8.33 -10.49 -9.74
CA PRO A 246 -6.94 -10.23 -10.04
C PRO A 246 -6.80 -8.80 -10.57
N THR A 247 -5.66 -8.17 -10.32
CA THR A 247 -5.37 -6.85 -10.88
C THR A 247 -5.25 -6.91 -12.40
N ALA A 248 -5.65 -5.83 -13.06
CA ALA A 248 -5.46 -5.65 -14.50
C ALA A 248 -4.29 -4.69 -14.72
N GLY A 249 -3.34 -5.04 -15.60
CA GLY A 249 -2.07 -4.32 -15.73
C GLY A 249 -2.18 -2.80 -15.96
N ALA A 250 -3.21 -2.35 -16.69
CA ALA A 250 -3.42 -0.93 -16.98
C ALA A 250 -4.08 -0.13 -15.83
N GLN A 251 -4.67 -0.78 -14.83
CA GLN A 251 -5.33 -0.12 -13.70
C GLN A 251 -4.39 -0.13 -12.48
N PRO A 252 -4.11 1.00 -11.80
CA PRO A 252 -3.35 0.94 -10.57
C PRO A 252 -4.16 0.23 -9.50
N PHE A 253 -3.51 -0.71 -8.81
CA PHE A 253 -4.13 -1.43 -7.68
C PHE A 253 -3.75 -0.81 -6.33
N ALA A 254 -2.69 0.01 -6.31
CA ALA A 254 -2.29 0.80 -5.17
C ALA A 254 -1.56 2.05 -5.62
N VAL A 255 -1.57 3.07 -4.77
CA VAL A 255 -0.74 4.28 -4.93
C VAL A 255 -0.24 4.67 -3.55
N LEU A 256 1.06 4.82 -3.37
CA LEU A 256 1.64 5.48 -2.20
C LEU A 256 1.60 7.00 -2.41
N ARG A 257 1.20 7.73 -1.37
CA ARG A 257 1.14 9.19 -1.32
C ARG A 257 1.96 9.69 -0.15
N SER A 258 2.77 10.71 -0.36
CA SER A 258 3.69 11.24 0.64
C SER A 258 4.07 12.69 0.30
N MET A 259 4.89 13.31 1.13
CA MET A 259 5.54 14.59 0.85
C MET A 259 7.06 14.44 0.68
N TYR A 260 7.64 15.28 -0.18
CA TYR A 260 9.08 15.44 -0.42
C TYR A 260 9.39 16.88 -0.87
N VAL A 261 10.12 17.63 -0.05
CA VAL A 261 10.72 18.93 -0.43
C VAL A 261 12.22 18.77 -0.67
N ALA A 262 12.89 18.04 0.21
CA ALA A 262 14.33 17.76 0.16
C ALA A 262 14.63 16.45 0.91
N PRO A 263 15.81 15.84 0.79
CA PRO A 263 16.12 14.57 1.45
C PRO A 263 15.94 14.59 2.98
N ASP A 264 16.14 15.75 3.62
CA ASP A 264 15.96 15.99 5.05
C ASP A 264 14.62 16.67 5.40
N ASN A 265 13.75 16.94 4.41
CA ASN A 265 12.40 17.49 4.59
C ASN A 265 11.40 16.68 3.76
N ALA A 266 11.12 15.47 4.24
CA ALA A 266 10.40 14.44 3.53
C ALA A 266 9.83 13.41 4.50
N ASP A 267 8.66 12.88 4.18
CA ASP A 267 8.12 11.65 4.76
C ASP A 267 8.66 10.43 4.01
N MET A 268 9.10 10.63 2.77
CA MET A 268 9.75 9.63 1.92
C MET A 268 10.78 10.29 1.01
N SER A 269 12.02 9.80 1.01
CA SER A 269 13.12 10.34 0.18
C SER A 269 13.94 9.27 -0.54
N GLU A 270 13.67 7.99 -0.29
CA GLU A 270 14.39 6.85 -0.87
C GLU A 270 13.42 5.71 -1.21
N VAL A 271 13.73 4.97 -2.28
CA VAL A 271 13.06 3.71 -2.64
C VAL A 271 14.08 2.59 -2.56
N ARG A 272 13.73 1.50 -1.89
CA ARG A 272 14.49 0.24 -1.90
C ARG A 272 13.64 -0.86 -2.50
N TRP A 273 14.22 -1.74 -3.31
CA TRP A 273 13.44 -2.80 -3.95
C TRP A 273 14.26 -4.05 -4.27
N GLN A 274 13.55 -5.14 -4.55
CA GLN A 274 14.09 -6.38 -5.12
C GLN A 274 13.30 -6.74 -6.38
N GLU A 275 13.99 -7.04 -7.47
CA GLU A 275 13.38 -7.38 -8.77
C GLU A 275 12.81 -8.81 -8.80
N SER A 276 13.34 -9.69 -7.94
CA SER A 276 12.84 -11.06 -7.73
C SER A 276 13.16 -11.51 -6.30
N PRO A 277 12.56 -12.60 -5.78
CA PRO A 277 12.74 -13.01 -4.39
C PRO A 277 14.18 -13.33 -3.98
N ASN A 278 15.06 -13.63 -4.94
CA ASN A 278 16.48 -13.93 -4.71
C ASN A 278 17.42 -12.82 -5.22
N ALA A 279 16.88 -11.72 -5.74
CA ALA A 279 17.69 -10.60 -6.21
C ALA A 279 18.28 -9.82 -5.03
N ALA A 280 19.44 -9.20 -5.25
CA ALA A 280 20.00 -8.26 -4.29
C ALA A 280 19.08 -7.04 -4.14
N SER A 281 19.00 -6.50 -2.91
CA SER A 281 18.28 -5.26 -2.67
C SER A 281 19.00 -4.09 -3.35
N GLN A 282 18.24 -3.30 -4.09
CA GLN A 282 18.66 -2.05 -4.69
C GLN A 282 18.08 -0.88 -3.90
N ALA A 283 18.70 0.30 -4.01
CA ALA A 283 18.24 1.53 -3.40
C ALA A 283 18.56 2.72 -4.30
N SER A 284 17.67 3.69 -4.36
CA SER A 284 17.90 4.94 -5.09
C SER A 284 17.11 6.08 -4.44
N THR A 285 17.64 7.30 -4.57
CA THR A 285 16.95 8.49 -4.07
C THR A 285 15.68 8.74 -4.88
N LEU A 286 14.63 9.26 -4.23
CA LEU A 286 13.34 9.47 -4.88
C LEU A 286 13.44 10.25 -6.22
N PRO A 287 14.24 11.32 -6.37
CA PRO A 287 14.35 12.04 -7.64
C PRO A 287 14.95 11.22 -8.80
N GLU A 288 15.73 10.19 -8.52
CA GLU A 288 16.39 9.34 -9.53
C GLU A 288 15.47 8.20 -10.01
N VAL A 289 14.46 7.84 -9.22
CA VAL A 289 13.52 6.77 -9.54
C VAL A 289 12.52 7.25 -10.59
N LYS A 290 12.44 6.55 -11.72
CA LYS A 290 11.41 6.77 -12.75
C LYS A 290 10.38 5.64 -12.76
N THR A 291 10.87 4.43 -12.99
CA THR A 291 10.07 3.21 -13.03
C THR A 291 10.88 2.06 -12.45
N ILE A 292 10.24 1.22 -11.65
CA ILE A 292 10.83 0.02 -11.05
C ILE A 292 9.91 -1.15 -11.39
N ASN A 293 10.47 -2.35 -11.60
CA ASN A 293 9.71 -3.60 -11.55
C ASN A 293 10.21 -4.42 -10.36
N ALA A 294 9.33 -4.78 -9.43
CA ALA A 294 9.74 -5.38 -8.17
C ALA A 294 8.74 -6.37 -7.59
N THR A 295 9.27 -7.40 -6.92
CA THR A 295 8.50 -8.32 -6.07
C THR A 295 8.39 -7.81 -4.63
N GLN A 296 9.23 -6.84 -4.27
CA GLN A 296 9.22 -6.13 -2.99
C GLN A 296 9.71 -4.70 -3.20
N VAL A 297 9.01 -3.73 -2.62
CA VAL A 297 9.38 -2.31 -2.65
C VAL A 297 9.09 -1.65 -1.31
N ARG A 298 10.09 -0.97 -0.76
CA ARG A 298 10.03 -0.18 0.48
C ARG A 298 10.24 1.29 0.14
N PHE A 299 9.29 2.11 0.56
CA PHE A 299 9.29 3.56 0.45
C PHE A 299 9.64 4.14 1.81
N GLY A 300 10.75 4.87 1.89
CA GLY A 300 11.27 5.26 3.18
C GLY A 300 12.34 6.33 3.11
N ARG A 301 13.19 6.36 4.14
CA ARG A 301 14.22 7.39 4.32
C ARG A 301 15.50 6.80 4.90
N SER A 302 16.64 7.31 4.43
CA SER A 302 17.96 7.04 5.02
C SER A 302 18.46 8.18 5.92
N LEU A 303 17.88 9.37 5.77
CA LEU A 303 18.25 10.58 6.52
C LEU A 303 17.13 11.00 7.46
N PHE A 304 17.51 11.65 8.57
CA PHE A 304 16.54 12.26 9.46
C PHE A 304 15.74 13.30 8.71
N SER A 305 14.42 13.26 8.85
CA SER A 305 13.61 14.38 8.42
C SER A 305 13.33 15.35 9.56
N ARG A 306 13.42 16.64 9.24
CA ARG A 306 12.89 17.73 10.07
C ARG A 306 11.36 17.80 10.06
N HIS A 307 10.70 17.03 9.20
CA HIS A 307 9.25 16.85 9.15
C HIS A 307 8.90 15.40 9.53
N ASN A 308 7.99 15.19 10.48
CA ASN A 308 7.58 13.86 10.98
C ASN A 308 8.75 12.88 11.18
N THR A 309 9.61 13.18 12.16
CA THR A 309 10.91 12.50 12.30
C THR A 309 10.77 10.98 12.51
N SER A 310 9.73 10.52 13.21
CA SER A 310 9.48 9.08 13.42
C SER A 310 8.55 8.43 12.37
N ALA A 311 8.18 9.15 11.29
CA ALA A 311 7.27 8.58 10.29
C ALA A 311 7.74 7.24 9.73
N PRO A 312 6.83 6.28 9.56
CA PRO A 312 7.19 4.92 9.17
C PRO A 312 7.53 4.83 7.68
N ASP A 313 8.38 3.86 7.37
CA ASP A 313 8.55 3.41 5.99
C ASP A 313 7.39 2.49 5.62
N ILE A 314 6.93 2.55 4.38
CA ILE A 314 5.86 1.69 3.86
C ILE A 314 6.44 0.68 2.87
N GLU A 315 6.19 -0.60 3.09
CA GLU A 315 6.62 -1.68 2.20
C GLU A 315 5.43 -2.41 1.58
N PHE A 316 5.55 -2.74 0.29
CA PHE A 316 4.68 -3.67 -0.42
C PHE A 316 5.53 -4.87 -0.85
N SER A 317 5.07 -6.08 -0.53
CA SER A 317 5.82 -7.31 -0.81
C SER A 317 4.89 -8.53 -0.94
N GLY A 318 5.45 -9.69 -1.25
CA GLY A 318 4.70 -10.96 -1.25
C GLY A 318 3.57 -11.01 -2.28
N PHE A 319 3.77 -10.40 -3.44
CA PHE A 319 2.80 -10.46 -4.53
C PHE A 319 2.64 -11.91 -5.03
N ASP A 320 1.40 -12.37 -5.13
CA ASP A 320 1.05 -13.64 -5.79
C ASP A 320 -0.31 -13.56 -6.48
N ASP A 321 -0.63 -14.56 -7.31
CA ASP A 321 -1.84 -14.66 -8.12
C ASP A 321 -2.87 -15.66 -7.55
N GLU A 322 -2.67 -16.14 -6.32
CA GLU A 322 -3.54 -17.14 -5.69
C GLU A 322 -4.81 -16.49 -5.14
N ALA A 323 -5.94 -17.17 -5.32
CA ALA A 323 -7.17 -16.83 -4.60
C ALA A 323 -7.15 -17.59 -3.27
N ARG A 324 -6.82 -16.89 -2.18
CA ARG A 324 -6.80 -17.43 -0.80
C ARG A 324 -8.15 -17.27 -0.10
#